data_AF-F9NW54-F1
#
_entry.id   AF-F9NW54-F1
#
_cell.length_a   1.000
_cell.length_b   1.000
_cell.length_c   1.000
_cell.angle_alpha   90.00
_cell.angle_beta   90.00
_cell.angle_gamma   90.00
#
_symmetry.space_group_name_H-M   'P 1'
#
loop_
_entity.id
_entity.type
_entity.pdbx_description
1 polymer ?
#
loop_
_entity_poly.entity_id
_entity_poly.type
_entity_poly.pdbx_seq_one_letter_code
_entity_poly.pdbx_strand_id
1 'polypeptide(L)'
;MATGVNPKSDERWLRPSEHRQAVVEASSLALLLHFTKPWIWEHLSPQTREQAVEWFQDVRNPQIPDNNWIWFQIIVETFLRGVGAKWDENLVRRHLARHEQWYRRGGWISDGPRRCYDHYVGWAMETLPALWTLMAPRWDVVREFAGIHGPRLARYLEDVPYLVGADVGGSRGIAPLIQGRSLIYRWCTCAPLWAGVFMGVSPLPPGLTRRICSGTVRHFLDHGVAEDGILTMGWFGEFRPMAQFYSGVGSPLLGVKGDAGTSVAARSPGLD
;
A
#
# COMPACT_ATOMS: atom_id res chain seq x y z
N MET A 1 6.03 -6.96 -19.20
CA MET A 1 4.98 -6.02 -19.63
C MET A 1 4.39 -6.43 -20.98
N ALA A 2 5.14 -6.33 -22.09
CA ALA A 2 4.63 -6.68 -23.44
C ALA A 2 3.96 -8.06 -23.53
N THR A 3 4.62 -9.11 -23.01
CA THR A 3 4.05 -10.47 -22.94
C THR A 3 2.76 -10.51 -22.11
N GLY A 4 2.77 -9.88 -20.94
CA GLY A 4 1.68 -9.93 -19.97
C GLY A 4 0.37 -9.30 -20.46
N VAL A 5 0.43 -8.17 -21.17
CA VAL A 5 -0.79 -7.52 -21.69
C VAL A 5 -1.19 -7.96 -23.09
N ASN A 6 -0.35 -8.74 -23.77
CA ASN A 6 -0.68 -9.27 -25.09
C ASN A 6 -1.73 -10.39 -24.95
N PRO A 7 -2.99 -10.19 -25.41
CA PRO A 7 -4.03 -11.20 -25.26
C PRO A 7 -3.79 -12.47 -26.07
N LYS A 8 -2.85 -12.45 -27.03
CA LYS A 8 -2.48 -13.61 -27.85
C LYS A 8 -1.31 -14.42 -27.29
N SER A 9 -0.69 -13.97 -26.20
CA SER A 9 0.42 -14.69 -25.57
C SER A 9 -0.11 -15.79 -24.65
N ASP A 10 0.49 -16.98 -24.69
CA ASP A 10 0.18 -18.05 -23.74
C ASP A 10 0.56 -17.65 -22.29
N GLU A 11 1.60 -16.82 -22.16
CA GLU A 11 2.09 -16.24 -20.90
C GLU A 11 1.42 -14.90 -20.54
N ARG A 12 0.22 -14.64 -21.07
CA ARG A 12 -0.51 -13.39 -20.74
C ARG A 12 -0.94 -13.38 -19.28
N TRP A 13 -1.06 -12.19 -18.72
CA TRP A 13 -1.68 -12.02 -17.42
C TRP A 13 -3.17 -12.31 -17.49
N LEU A 14 -3.70 -12.87 -16.41
CA LEU A 14 -5.13 -12.97 -16.21
C LEU A 14 -5.72 -11.56 -16.12
N ARG A 15 -6.90 -11.41 -16.69
CA ARG A 15 -7.66 -10.16 -16.62
C ARG A 15 -8.35 -10.04 -15.26
N PRO A 16 -8.52 -8.82 -14.71
CA PRO A 16 -9.35 -8.57 -13.53
C PRO A 16 -10.73 -9.26 -13.52
N SER A 17 -11.38 -9.34 -14.67
CA SER A 17 -12.67 -10.02 -14.88
C SER A 17 -12.57 -11.55 -14.87
N GLU A 18 -11.41 -12.12 -15.23
CA GLU A 18 -11.16 -13.56 -15.20
C GLU A 18 -10.78 -14.04 -13.79
N HIS A 19 -10.01 -13.21 -13.07
CA HIS A 19 -9.57 -13.52 -11.73
C HIS A 19 -9.47 -12.26 -10.87
N ARG A 20 -10.36 -12.13 -9.88
CA ARG A 20 -10.50 -10.92 -9.06
C ARG A 20 -9.19 -10.43 -8.42
N GLN A 21 -8.27 -11.33 -8.07
CA GLN A 21 -6.97 -10.95 -7.47
C GLN A 21 -6.13 -10.08 -8.41
N ALA A 22 -6.33 -10.20 -9.74
CA ALA A 22 -5.64 -9.36 -10.71
C ALA A 22 -5.98 -7.86 -10.55
N VAL A 23 -7.06 -7.49 -9.84
CA VAL A 23 -7.32 -6.10 -9.43
C VAL A 23 -6.23 -5.57 -8.50
N VAL A 24 -5.75 -6.40 -7.56
CA VAL A 24 -4.68 -6.05 -6.61
C VAL A 24 -3.34 -5.89 -7.33
N GLU A 25 -3.06 -6.80 -8.27
CA GLU A 25 -1.86 -6.75 -9.12
C GLU A 25 -1.89 -5.53 -10.04
N ALA A 26 -3.05 -5.22 -10.63
CA ALA A 26 -3.24 -4.02 -11.44
C ALA A 26 -2.94 -2.75 -10.64
N SER A 27 -3.43 -2.64 -9.41
CA SER A 27 -3.09 -1.49 -8.55
C SER A 27 -1.59 -1.37 -8.29
N SER A 28 -0.91 -2.49 -8.03
CA SER A 28 0.54 -2.52 -7.80
C SER A 28 1.33 -2.10 -9.05
N LEU A 29 0.95 -2.61 -10.22
CA LEU A 29 1.54 -2.24 -11.51
C LEU A 29 1.27 -0.78 -11.87
N ALA A 30 0.07 -0.27 -11.59
CA ALA A 30 -0.29 1.12 -11.83
C ALA A 30 0.56 2.08 -10.97
N LEU A 31 0.78 1.78 -9.69
CA LEU A 31 1.70 2.55 -8.83
C LEU A 31 3.13 2.52 -9.38
N LEU A 32 3.64 1.33 -9.70
CA LEU A 32 4.99 1.16 -10.26
C LEU A 32 5.14 2.01 -11.53
N LEU A 33 4.29 1.78 -12.54
CA LEU A 33 4.34 2.47 -13.82
C LEU A 33 4.13 3.98 -13.68
N HIS A 34 3.33 4.43 -12.71
CA HIS A 34 3.16 5.86 -12.44
C HIS A 34 4.49 6.49 -11.96
N PHE A 35 5.11 5.93 -10.93
CA PHE A 35 6.34 6.49 -10.36
C PHE A 35 7.58 6.22 -11.22
N THR A 36 7.54 5.24 -12.11
CA THR A 36 8.62 4.96 -13.07
C THR A 36 8.25 5.33 -14.50
N LYS A 37 7.26 6.22 -14.69
CA LYS A 37 6.70 6.55 -16.02
C LYS A 37 7.76 6.92 -17.06
N PRO A 38 8.75 7.80 -16.78
CA PRO A 38 9.79 8.18 -17.75
C PRO A 38 10.71 7.02 -18.15
N TRP A 39 10.90 6.01 -17.29
CA TRP A 39 11.85 4.91 -17.55
C TRP A 39 11.20 3.65 -18.12
N ILE A 40 9.90 3.45 -17.84
CA ILE A 40 9.19 2.24 -18.29
C ILE A 40 8.10 2.61 -19.27
N TRP A 41 7.04 3.30 -18.83
CA TRP A 41 5.84 3.52 -19.62
C TRP A 41 6.11 4.25 -20.95
N GLU A 42 6.93 5.30 -20.92
CA GLU A 42 7.23 6.12 -22.10
C GLU A 42 8.10 5.39 -23.13
N HIS A 43 8.80 4.33 -22.72
CA HIS A 43 9.60 3.48 -23.61
C HIS A 43 8.83 2.27 -24.16
N LEU A 44 7.57 2.05 -23.75
CA LEU A 44 6.74 0.98 -24.30
C LEU A 44 6.26 1.32 -25.72
N SER A 45 6.19 0.30 -26.58
CA SER A 45 5.62 0.45 -27.91
C SER A 45 4.16 0.95 -27.82
N PRO A 46 3.66 1.67 -28.84
CA PRO A 46 2.26 2.11 -28.89
C PRO A 46 1.28 0.95 -28.66
N GLN A 47 1.52 -0.18 -29.32
CA GLN A 47 0.70 -1.39 -29.17
C GLN A 47 0.68 -1.92 -27.74
N THR A 48 1.84 -1.99 -27.06
CA THR A 48 1.87 -2.46 -25.66
C THR A 48 1.17 -1.48 -24.72
N ARG A 49 1.23 -0.17 -24.97
CA ARG A 49 0.50 0.83 -24.18
C ARG A 49 -1.01 0.70 -24.36
N GLU A 50 -1.49 0.52 -25.58
CA GLU A 50 -2.91 0.30 -25.86
C GLU A 50 -3.43 -0.96 -25.15
N GLN A 51 -2.72 -2.08 -25.29
CA GLN A 51 -3.06 -3.34 -24.62
C GLN A 51 -3.04 -3.21 -23.09
N ALA A 52 -2.07 -2.47 -22.54
CA ALA A 52 -2.01 -2.21 -21.11
C ALA A 52 -3.19 -1.35 -20.64
N VAL A 53 -3.56 -0.30 -21.40
CA VAL A 53 -4.75 0.51 -21.10
C VAL A 53 -6.00 -0.35 -21.07
N GLU A 54 -6.20 -1.21 -22.07
CA GLU A 54 -7.35 -2.13 -22.10
C GLU A 54 -7.37 -3.06 -20.89
N TRP A 55 -6.22 -3.66 -20.54
CA TRP A 55 -6.11 -4.54 -19.37
C TRP A 55 -6.38 -3.80 -18.06
N PHE A 56 -5.89 -2.58 -17.89
CA PHE A 56 -6.17 -1.75 -16.71
C PHE A 56 -7.63 -1.33 -16.63
N GLN A 57 -8.29 -1.02 -17.74
CA GLN A 57 -9.72 -0.65 -17.73
C GLN A 57 -10.62 -1.81 -17.30
N ASP A 58 -10.16 -3.04 -17.43
CA ASP A 58 -10.92 -4.24 -17.04
C ASP A 58 -11.16 -4.32 -15.52
N VAL A 59 -10.44 -3.56 -14.70
CA VAL A 59 -10.67 -3.50 -13.23
C VAL A 59 -12.08 -3.04 -12.87
N ARG A 60 -12.82 -2.41 -13.80
CA ARG A 60 -14.20 -1.94 -13.62
C ARG A 60 -15.24 -3.07 -13.68
N ASN A 61 -14.90 -4.20 -14.31
CA ASN A 61 -15.83 -5.29 -14.58
C ASN A 61 -16.14 -6.19 -13.37
N PRO A 62 -15.15 -6.62 -12.55
CA PRO A 62 -15.45 -7.46 -11.41
C PRO A 62 -16.17 -6.68 -10.29
N GLN A 63 -17.11 -7.35 -9.60
CA GLN A 63 -17.60 -6.86 -8.32
C GLN A 63 -16.49 -6.98 -7.28
N ILE A 64 -16.15 -5.86 -6.64
CA ILE A 64 -15.15 -5.82 -5.58
C ILE A 64 -15.81 -5.89 -4.20
N PRO A 65 -15.14 -6.48 -3.19
CA PRO A 65 -15.58 -6.38 -1.81
C PRO A 65 -15.65 -4.92 -1.34
N ASP A 66 -16.59 -4.64 -0.45
CA ASP A 66 -16.80 -3.33 0.15
C ASP A 66 -15.81 -3.06 1.30
N ASN A 67 -14.55 -2.87 0.92
CA ASN A 67 -13.40 -2.70 1.81
C ASN A 67 -12.25 -1.97 1.06
N ASN A 68 -11.00 -2.10 1.52
CA ASN A 68 -9.79 -1.56 0.88
C ASN A 68 -9.67 -1.79 -0.64
N TRP A 69 -10.38 -2.76 -1.24
CA TRP A 69 -10.37 -2.98 -2.67
C TRP A 69 -10.82 -1.78 -3.51
N ILE A 70 -11.57 -0.84 -2.92
CA ILE A 70 -11.93 0.42 -3.58
C ILE A 70 -10.68 1.23 -3.98
N TRP A 71 -9.61 1.15 -3.18
CA TRP A 71 -8.37 1.88 -3.46
C TRP A 71 -7.63 1.30 -4.65
N PHE A 72 -7.75 0.00 -4.92
CA PHE A 72 -7.14 -0.62 -6.08
C PHE A 72 -7.70 -0.05 -7.38
N GLN A 73 -9.02 0.13 -7.46
CA GLN A 73 -9.65 0.78 -8.61
C GLN A 73 -9.31 2.28 -8.67
N ILE A 74 -9.34 3.01 -7.55
CA ILE A 74 -8.96 4.45 -7.52
C ILE A 74 -7.56 4.66 -8.11
N ILE A 75 -6.59 3.86 -7.68
CA ILE A 75 -5.20 3.93 -8.13
C ILE A 75 -5.10 3.67 -9.64
N VAL A 76 -5.77 2.62 -10.13
CA VAL A 76 -5.74 2.28 -11.56
C VAL A 76 -6.39 3.37 -12.40
N GLU A 77 -7.55 3.90 -12.00
CA GLU A 77 -8.20 5.02 -12.71
C GLU A 77 -7.32 6.28 -12.71
N THR A 78 -6.61 6.55 -11.61
CA THR A 78 -5.70 7.70 -11.51
C THR A 78 -4.47 7.54 -12.40
N PHE A 79 -3.96 6.31 -12.53
CA PHE A 79 -2.91 6.01 -13.50
C PHE A 79 -3.42 6.21 -14.94
N LEU A 80 -4.59 5.67 -15.29
CA LEU A 80 -5.23 5.85 -16.61
C LEU A 80 -5.38 7.34 -16.96
N ARG A 81 -5.86 8.15 -16.00
CA ARG A 81 -5.91 9.62 -16.12
C ARG A 81 -4.53 10.21 -16.43
N GLY A 82 -3.49 9.81 -15.67
CA GLY A 82 -2.13 10.33 -15.79
C GLY A 82 -1.41 9.96 -17.10
N VAL A 83 -1.88 8.94 -17.81
CA VAL A 83 -1.38 8.57 -19.16
C VAL A 83 -2.27 9.04 -20.29
N GLY A 84 -3.34 9.80 -19.99
CA GLY A 84 -4.28 10.33 -20.99
C GLY A 84 -5.27 9.32 -21.55
N ALA A 85 -5.41 8.16 -20.91
CA ALA A 85 -6.39 7.14 -21.31
C ALA A 85 -7.78 7.46 -20.75
N LYS A 86 -8.81 6.81 -21.30
CA LYS A 86 -10.18 6.90 -20.78
C LYS A 86 -10.23 6.34 -19.34
N TRP A 87 -10.64 7.19 -18.41
CA TRP A 87 -10.75 6.90 -16.98
C TRP A 87 -12.16 7.26 -16.48
N ASP A 88 -12.58 6.72 -15.33
CA ASP A 88 -13.90 6.95 -14.73
C ASP A 88 -13.79 7.79 -13.45
N GLU A 89 -13.96 9.11 -13.58
CA GLU A 89 -13.96 10.03 -12.45
C GLU A 89 -15.10 9.76 -11.45
N ASN A 90 -16.27 9.35 -11.95
CA ASN A 90 -17.41 9.09 -11.09
C ASN A 90 -17.15 7.87 -10.21
N LEU A 91 -16.47 6.85 -10.73
CA LEU A 91 -16.01 5.71 -9.94
C LEU A 91 -15.07 6.15 -8.82
N VAL A 92 -14.07 6.97 -9.13
CA VAL A 92 -13.15 7.51 -8.12
C VAL A 92 -13.92 8.26 -7.03
N ARG A 93 -14.78 9.20 -7.41
CA ARG A 93 -15.57 9.99 -6.45
C ARG A 93 -16.50 9.15 -5.58
N ARG A 94 -17.18 8.14 -6.15
CA ARG A 94 -18.02 7.20 -5.39
C ARG A 94 -17.20 6.45 -4.34
N HIS A 95 -16.01 5.98 -4.71
CA HIS A 95 -15.13 5.26 -3.78
C HIS A 95 -14.55 6.16 -2.70
N LEU A 96 -14.16 7.40 -3.02
CA LEU A 96 -13.75 8.38 -2.01
C LEU A 96 -14.89 8.68 -1.02
N ALA A 97 -16.12 8.86 -1.52
CA ALA A 97 -17.29 9.03 -0.66
C ALA A 97 -17.57 7.79 0.19
N ARG A 98 -17.30 6.58 -0.33
CA ARG A 98 -17.44 5.33 0.44
C ARG A 98 -16.35 5.21 1.52
N HIS A 99 -15.12 5.59 1.22
CA HIS A 99 -14.01 5.65 2.17
C HIS A 99 -14.34 6.54 3.37
N GLU A 100 -14.95 7.72 3.13
CA GLU A 100 -15.35 8.63 4.20
C GLU A 100 -16.30 8.00 5.22
N GLN A 101 -17.19 7.11 4.78
CA GLN A 101 -18.14 6.44 5.68
C GLN A 101 -17.46 5.48 6.65
N TRP A 102 -16.20 5.13 6.41
CA TRP A 102 -15.42 4.27 7.28
C TRP A 102 -14.54 5.05 8.25
N TYR A 103 -14.43 6.38 8.12
CA TYR A 103 -13.74 7.21 9.10
C TYR A 103 -14.38 7.06 10.48
N ARG A 104 -13.56 7.09 11.52
CA ARG A 104 -13.97 7.00 12.92
C ARG A 104 -13.46 8.23 13.65
N ARG A 105 -12.94 8.10 14.87
CA ARG A 105 -12.44 9.23 15.67
C ARG A 105 -10.94 9.17 15.81
N GLY A 106 -10.32 10.33 16.01
CA GLY A 106 -8.90 10.43 16.35
C GLY A 106 -7.99 9.89 15.25
N GLY A 107 -8.29 10.17 13.98
CA GLY A 107 -7.49 9.70 12.85
C GLY A 107 -7.77 8.26 12.43
N TRP A 108 -8.38 7.42 13.28
CA TRP A 108 -8.67 6.03 12.95
C TRP A 108 -9.75 5.90 11.87
N ILE A 109 -9.55 4.94 10.98
CA ILE A 109 -10.48 4.52 9.93
C ILE A 109 -10.69 2.99 10.00
N SER A 110 -11.81 2.46 9.52
CA SER A 110 -12.01 1.01 9.38
C SER A 110 -11.87 0.53 7.95
N ASP A 111 -11.50 -0.74 7.78
CA ASP A 111 -11.49 -1.43 6.49
C ASP A 111 -12.89 -2.00 6.18
N GLY A 112 -13.77 -1.17 5.62
CA GLY A 112 -15.16 -1.54 5.36
C GLY A 112 -16.12 -1.24 6.53
N PRO A 113 -17.36 -1.74 6.47
CA PRO A 113 -18.38 -1.51 7.49
C PRO A 113 -18.12 -2.25 8.82
N ARG A 114 -17.14 -3.17 8.85
CA ARG A 114 -16.78 -3.93 10.05
C ARG A 114 -15.84 -3.12 10.95
N ARG A 115 -15.84 -3.44 12.26
CA ARG A 115 -14.93 -2.84 13.25
C ARG A 115 -13.52 -3.45 13.17
N CYS A 116 -12.87 -3.32 12.02
CA CYS A 116 -11.50 -3.76 11.82
C CYS A 116 -10.56 -2.62 12.26
N TYR A 117 -10.16 -2.60 13.53
CA TYR A 117 -9.11 -1.72 14.03
C TYR A 117 -7.85 -2.56 14.20
N ASP A 118 -7.12 -2.78 13.12
CA ASP A 118 -5.93 -3.64 13.09
C ASP A 118 -4.79 -3.01 12.31
N HIS A 119 -3.58 -3.60 12.39
CA HIS A 119 -2.41 -3.11 11.64
C HIS A 119 -2.65 -3.05 10.13
N TYR A 120 -3.50 -3.93 9.60
CA TYR A 120 -3.85 -3.94 8.19
C TYR A 120 -4.55 -2.64 7.77
N VAL A 121 -5.29 -1.97 8.65
CA VAL A 121 -5.84 -0.63 8.37
C VAL A 121 -4.73 0.38 8.13
N GLY A 122 -3.76 0.48 9.02
CA GLY A 122 -2.65 1.43 8.85
C GLY A 122 -1.88 1.17 7.55
N TRP A 123 -1.69 -0.10 7.20
CA TRP A 123 -1.14 -0.45 5.90
C TRP A 123 -2.08 -0.06 4.75
N ALA A 124 -3.27 -0.62 4.63
CA ALA A 124 -4.07 -0.45 3.41
C ALA A 124 -4.78 0.91 3.36
N MET A 125 -5.43 1.29 4.45
CA MET A 125 -6.38 2.41 4.51
C MET A 125 -5.72 3.76 4.78
N GLU A 126 -4.49 3.80 5.28
CA GLU A 126 -3.71 5.04 5.38
C GLU A 126 -2.65 5.14 4.26
N THR A 127 -1.94 4.04 3.96
CA THR A 127 -0.82 4.09 3.02
C THR A 127 -1.26 4.19 1.56
N LEU A 128 -2.32 3.48 1.12
CA LEU A 128 -2.80 3.59 -0.26
C LEU A 128 -3.33 5.00 -0.58
N PRO A 129 -4.16 5.65 0.25
CA PRO A 129 -4.53 7.05 0.05
C PRO A 129 -3.32 7.98 -0.02
N ALA A 130 -2.36 7.82 0.90
CA ALA A 130 -1.15 8.65 0.89
C ALA A 130 -0.38 8.53 -0.43
N LEU A 131 -0.15 7.30 -0.91
CA LEU A 131 0.49 7.06 -2.21
C LEU A 131 -0.34 7.63 -3.36
N TRP A 132 -1.67 7.50 -3.30
CA TRP A 132 -2.57 8.08 -4.31
C TRP A 132 -2.45 9.61 -4.37
N THR A 133 -2.30 10.30 -3.22
CA THR A 133 -2.12 11.76 -3.24
C THR A 133 -0.85 12.21 -3.97
N LEU A 134 0.19 11.38 -3.96
CA LEU A 134 1.42 11.65 -4.71
C LEU A 134 1.26 11.44 -6.22
N MET A 135 0.29 10.64 -6.66
CA MET A 135 0.10 10.34 -8.09
C MET A 135 -0.46 11.53 -8.87
N ALA A 136 -1.25 12.39 -8.23
CA ALA A 136 -1.90 13.51 -8.91
C ALA A 136 -2.05 14.73 -8.00
N PRO A 137 -0.94 15.30 -7.46
CA PRO A 137 -0.98 16.38 -6.48
C PRO A 137 -1.62 17.68 -7.01
N ARG A 138 -1.70 17.84 -8.34
CA ARG A 138 -2.35 18.99 -9.01
C ARG A 138 -3.81 18.76 -9.34
N TRP A 139 -4.38 17.59 -9.05
CA TRP A 139 -5.81 17.34 -9.25
C TRP A 139 -6.59 17.82 -8.03
N ASP A 140 -7.60 18.67 -8.25
CA ASP A 140 -8.37 19.32 -7.18
C ASP A 140 -8.97 18.32 -6.19
N VAL A 141 -9.48 17.20 -6.67
CA VAL A 141 -10.03 16.11 -5.86
C VAL A 141 -8.98 15.53 -4.90
N VAL A 142 -7.75 15.37 -5.38
CA VAL A 142 -6.62 14.89 -4.57
C VAL A 142 -6.22 15.93 -3.54
N ARG A 143 -6.18 17.22 -3.91
CA ARG A 143 -5.82 18.30 -2.97
C ARG A 143 -6.83 18.43 -1.84
N GLU A 144 -8.12 18.38 -2.16
CA GLU A 144 -9.19 18.41 -1.17
C GLU A 144 -9.08 17.21 -0.21
N PHE A 145 -8.90 16.01 -0.76
CA PHE A 145 -8.68 14.81 0.04
C PHE A 145 -7.44 14.95 0.94
N ALA A 146 -6.31 15.39 0.41
CA ALA A 146 -5.08 15.56 1.18
C ALA A 146 -5.24 16.57 2.33
N GLY A 147 -5.98 17.67 2.10
CA GLY A 147 -6.26 18.67 3.13
C GLY A 147 -7.11 18.14 4.30
N ILE A 148 -7.97 17.16 4.04
CA ILE A 148 -8.81 16.51 5.06
C ILE A 148 -8.06 15.35 5.74
N HIS A 149 -7.41 14.51 4.94
CA HIS A 149 -6.82 13.25 5.42
C HIS A 149 -5.41 13.40 5.96
N GLY A 150 -4.65 14.41 5.53
CA GLY A 150 -3.32 14.69 6.09
C GLY A 150 -3.36 14.88 7.62
N PRO A 151 -4.21 15.78 8.16
CA PRO A 151 -4.37 15.94 9.61
C PRO A 151 -4.90 14.68 10.31
N ARG A 152 -5.76 13.90 9.65
CA ARG A 152 -6.28 12.63 10.21
C ARG A 152 -5.17 11.58 10.33
N LEU A 153 -4.34 11.44 9.29
CA LEU A 153 -3.16 10.58 9.30
C LEU A 153 -2.18 11.04 10.38
N ALA A 154 -1.90 12.33 10.47
CA ALA A 154 -1.05 12.87 11.54
C ALA A 154 -1.55 12.44 12.92
N ARG A 155 -2.85 12.60 13.19
CA ARG A 155 -3.47 12.18 14.45
C ARG A 155 -3.39 10.67 14.70
N TYR A 156 -3.58 9.84 13.67
CA TYR A 156 -3.40 8.38 13.78
C TYR A 156 -1.95 8.02 14.14
N LEU A 157 -0.96 8.71 13.54
CA LEU A 157 0.46 8.45 13.78
C LEU A 157 0.94 8.81 15.18
N GLU A 158 0.22 9.66 15.92
CA GLU A 158 0.50 9.89 17.34
C GLU A 158 0.24 8.64 18.20
N ASP A 159 -0.66 7.75 17.77
CA ASP A 159 -1.00 6.54 18.50
C ASP A 159 -0.06 5.37 18.16
N VAL A 160 0.55 5.37 16.97
CA VAL A 160 1.40 4.27 16.46
C VAL A 160 2.57 3.90 17.39
N PRO A 161 3.30 4.83 18.04
CA PRO A 161 4.36 4.48 18.99
C PRO A 161 3.90 3.64 20.19
N TYR A 162 2.61 3.68 20.53
CA TYR A 162 2.03 2.87 21.61
C TYR A 162 1.61 1.46 21.16
N LEU A 163 1.68 1.18 19.85
CA LEU A 163 1.37 -0.13 19.26
C LEU A 163 2.63 -0.97 19.03
N VAL A 164 3.77 -0.52 19.54
CA VAL A 164 5.07 -1.19 19.44
C VAL A 164 5.77 -1.16 20.80
N GLY A 165 6.58 -2.18 21.07
CA GLY A 165 7.33 -2.32 22.32
C GLY A 165 8.80 -2.66 22.09
N ALA A 166 9.64 -2.43 23.10
CA ALA A 166 11.00 -2.96 23.07
C ALA A 166 10.96 -4.50 23.08
N ASP A 167 11.78 -5.12 22.24
CA ASP A 167 11.97 -6.56 22.31
C ASP A 167 12.77 -6.92 23.58
N VAL A 168 12.05 -7.41 24.60
CA VAL A 168 12.62 -7.78 25.91
C VAL A 168 13.47 -9.06 25.86
N GLY A 169 13.62 -9.70 24.69
CA GLY A 169 14.46 -10.88 24.46
C GLY A 169 15.93 -10.60 24.10
N GLY A 170 16.36 -9.33 24.03
CA GLY A 170 17.77 -8.96 23.85
C GLY A 170 18.17 -8.53 22.43
N SER A 171 17.30 -8.70 21.44
CA SER A 171 17.44 -7.96 20.18
C SER A 171 17.14 -6.50 20.49
N ARG A 172 17.96 -5.54 20.05
CA ARG A 172 17.63 -4.10 20.17
C ARG A 172 16.48 -3.70 19.22
N GLY A 173 15.62 -4.65 18.86
CA GLY A 173 14.49 -4.52 17.96
C GLY A 173 13.28 -3.92 18.63
N ILE A 174 12.26 -3.68 17.81
CA ILE A 174 10.96 -3.14 18.20
C ILE A 174 9.91 -4.16 17.78
N ALA A 175 9.22 -4.76 18.74
CA ALA A 175 8.17 -5.74 18.48
C ALA A 175 6.83 -5.01 18.26
N PRO A 176 6.19 -5.12 17.09
CA PRO A 176 4.84 -4.63 16.92
C PRO A 176 3.86 -5.49 17.72
N LEU A 177 2.82 -4.87 18.26
CA LEU A 177 1.72 -5.57 18.92
C LEU A 177 1.12 -6.61 17.95
N ILE A 178 0.89 -7.84 18.40
CA ILE A 178 0.25 -8.87 17.56
C ILE A 178 -1.25 -8.60 17.51
N GLN A 179 -1.70 -7.81 16.53
CA GLN A 179 -3.09 -7.36 16.45
C GLN A 179 -3.67 -7.45 15.03
N GLY A 180 -4.70 -8.29 14.91
CA GLY A 180 -5.63 -8.29 13.78
C GLY A 180 -5.27 -9.23 12.64
N ARG A 181 -5.51 -8.78 11.40
CA ARG A 181 -5.45 -9.63 10.19
C ARG A 181 -4.16 -9.40 9.41
N SER A 182 -3.84 -10.33 8.51
CA SER A 182 -2.71 -10.19 7.60
C SER A 182 -1.39 -9.97 8.36
N LEU A 183 -1.20 -10.74 9.43
CA LEU A 183 -0.03 -10.62 10.31
C LEU A 183 1.25 -11.21 9.70
N ILE A 184 1.14 -12.06 8.67
CA ILE A 184 2.30 -12.58 7.93
C ILE A 184 3.08 -11.47 7.20
N TYR A 185 2.46 -10.31 6.98
CA TYR A 185 3.07 -9.14 6.37
C TYR A 185 3.64 -8.19 7.43
N ARG A 186 4.29 -8.76 8.43
CA ARG A 186 4.70 -8.11 9.69
C ARG A 186 5.50 -6.81 9.56
N TRP A 187 6.24 -6.60 8.47
CA TRP A 187 6.92 -5.32 8.22
C TRP A 187 5.95 -4.20 7.82
N CYS A 188 4.78 -4.52 7.24
CA CYS A 188 3.78 -3.54 6.85
C CYS A 188 3.20 -2.73 8.03
N THR A 189 3.41 -3.14 9.28
CA THR A 189 3.07 -2.31 10.45
C THR A 189 3.78 -0.96 10.42
N CYS A 190 4.89 -0.85 9.69
CA CYS A 190 5.66 0.38 9.51
C CYS A 190 5.21 1.23 8.31
N ALA A 191 4.39 0.70 7.40
CA ALA A 191 3.91 1.41 6.22
C ALA A 191 3.24 2.78 6.50
N PRO A 192 2.34 2.92 7.50
CA PRO A 192 1.72 4.23 7.77
C PRO A 192 2.72 5.28 8.25
N LEU A 193 3.80 4.89 8.92
CA LEU A 193 4.86 5.84 9.32
C LEU A 193 5.49 6.50 8.09
N TRP A 194 5.75 5.71 7.05
CA TRP A 194 6.23 6.22 5.77
C TRP A 194 5.19 7.03 5.01
N ALA A 195 3.91 6.63 5.08
CA ALA A 195 2.82 7.43 4.52
C ALA A 195 2.82 8.87 5.07
N GLY A 196 3.00 9.03 6.39
CA GLY A 196 3.10 10.33 7.02
C GLY A 196 4.33 11.13 6.58
N VAL A 197 5.48 10.46 6.40
CA VAL A 197 6.70 11.09 5.87
C VAL A 197 6.49 11.58 4.44
N PHE A 198 5.93 10.73 3.57
CA PHE A 198 5.70 11.03 2.17
C PHE A 198 4.70 12.18 1.96
N MET A 199 3.66 12.27 2.79
CA MET A 199 2.71 13.37 2.76
C MET A 199 3.21 14.64 3.48
N GLY A 200 4.34 14.58 4.18
CA GLY A 200 4.85 15.71 4.97
C GLY A 200 4.01 16.05 6.21
N VAL A 201 3.28 15.06 6.75
CA VAL A 201 2.35 15.24 7.88
C VAL A 201 2.72 14.43 9.12
N SER A 202 3.87 13.74 9.11
CA SER A 202 4.30 12.94 10.26
C SER A 202 4.47 13.82 11.52
N PRO A 203 3.79 13.51 12.63
CA PRO A 203 3.99 14.22 13.90
C PRO A 203 5.23 13.71 14.64
N LEU A 204 5.81 12.60 14.18
CA LEU A 204 6.90 11.92 14.87
C LEU A 204 8.25 12.47 14.41
N PRO A 205 9.21 12.66 15.33
CA PRO A 205 10.57 12.99 14.95
C PRO A 205 11.15 11.90 14.00
N PRO A 206 11.92 12.27 12.96
CA PRO A 206 12.49 11.30 12.03
C PRO A 206 13.30 10.19 12.71
N GLY A 207 13.99 10.50 13.82
CA GLY A 207 14.72 9.53 14.62
C GLY A 207 13.82 8.46 15.27
N LEU A 208 12.61 8.82 15.71
CA LEU A 208 11.66 7.88 16.27
C LEU A 208 11.07 6.99 15.16
N THR A 209 10.67 7.58 14.03
CA THR A 209 10.21 6.83 12.86
C THR A 209 11.25 5.79 12.41
N ARG A 210 12.52 6.22 12.25
CA ARG A 210 13.61 5.31 11.91
C ARG A 210 13.80 4.22 12.96
N ARG A 211 13.76 4.57 14.25
CA ARG A 211 13.91 3.59 15.35
C ARG A 211 12.82 2.52 15.30
N ILE A 212 11.56 2.92 15.08
CA ILE A 212 10.45 1.97 14.97
C ILE A 212 10.63 1.10 13.72
N CYS A 213 10.79 1.68 12.53
CA CYS A 213 10.87 0.91 11.29
C CYS A 213 12.08 -0.04 11.27
N SER A 214 13.30 0.46 11.50
CA SER A 214 14.49 -0.40 11.50
C SER A 214 14.50 -1.39 12.67
N GLY A 215 13.91 -1.00 13.81
CA GLY A 215 13.74 -1.89 14.96
C GLY A 215 12.79 -3.05 14.67
N THR A 216 11.68 -2.79 13.98
CA THR A 216 10.73 -3.82 13.55
C THR A 216 11.36 -4.80 12.57
N VAL A 217 12.08 -4.30 11.56
CA VAL A 217 12.80 -5.18 10.62
C VAL A 217 13.81 -6.05 11.37
N ARG A 218 14.65 -5.43 12.22
CA ARG A 218 15.62 -6.15 13.04
C ARG A 218 14.98 -7.19 13.93
N HIS A 219 13.89 -6.84 14.61
CA HIS A 219 13.16 -7.76 15.48
C HIS A 219 12.84 -9.07 14.75
N PHE A 220 12.34 -9.00 13.52
CA PHE A 220 12.03 -10.20 12.76
C PHE A 220 13.28 -10.86 12.16
N LEU A 221 14.24 -10.11 11.60
CA LEU A 221 15.46 -10.69 11.05
C LEU A 221 16.27 -11.46 12.10
N ASP A 222 16.40 -10.91 13.31
CA ASP A 222 17.12 -11.57 14.42
C ASP A 222 16.41 -12.85 14.90
N HIS A 223 15.13 -13.04 14.54
CA HIS A 223 14.34 -14.26 14.79
C HIS A 223 14.28 -15.20 13.57
N GLY A 224 15.15 -15.03 12.58
CA GLY A 224 15.34 -15.99 11.49
C GLY A 224 14.24 -16.00 10.42
N VAL A 225 13.39 -14.96 10.36
CA VAL A 225 12.20 -15.02 9.49
C VAL A 225 12.47 -15.04 7.98
N ALA A 226 13.73 -14.92 7.57
CA ALA A 226 14.18 -14.87 6.18
C ALA A 226 15.47 -15.69 5.95
N GLU A 227 15.75 -16.70 6.79
CA GLU A 227 16.97 -17.52 6.71
C GLU A 227 17.18 -18.15 5.33
N ASP A 228 16.09 -18.62 4.71
CA ASP A 228 16.12 -19.23 3.36
C ASP A 228 16.01 -18.20 2.22
N GLY A 229 16.21 -16.91 2.50
CA GLY A 229 16.07 -15.81 1.53
C GLY A 229 14.63 -15.45 1.16
N ILE A 230 13.63 -16.14 1.73
CA ILE A 230 12.20 -15.89 1.57
C ILE A 230 11.58 -15.68 2.95
N LEU A 231 10.71 -14.66 3.07
CA LEU A 231 10.01 -14.38 4.31
C LEU A 231 9.01 -15.51 4.65
N THR A 232 9.08 -16.00 5.89
CA THR A 232 8.20 -17.05 6.42
C THR A 232 6.71 -16.66 6.41
N MET A 233 5.83 -17.63 6.19
CA MET A 233 4.37 -17.49 6.31
C MET A 233 3.91 -17.75 7.75
N GLY A 234 4.22 -16.80 8.63
CA GLY A 234 3.83 -16.80 10.04
C GLY A 234 4.43 -15.58 10.74
N TRP A 235 4.38 -15.56 12.07
CA TRP A 235 4.90 -14.41 12.84
C TRP A 235 6.43 -14.38 12.86
N PHE A 236 7.05 -15.47 13.33
CA PHE A 236 8.50 -15.69 13.25
C PHE A 236 8.83 -16.83 12.28
N GLY A 237 8.42 -18.05 12.61
CA GLY A 237 8.52 -19.22 11.73
C GLY A 237 7.28 -19.44 10.87
N GLU A 238 7.26 -20.54 10.13
CA GLU A 238 6.07 -20.98 9.41
C GLU A 238 4.92 -21.29 10.37
N PHE A 239 3.77 -20.67 10.13
CA PHE A 239 2.54 -20.93 10.86
C PHE A 239 1.34 -20.65 9.94
N ARG A 240 0.98 -21.65 9.14
CA ARG A 240 -0.09 -21.57 8.13
C ARG A 240 -1.42 -20.99 8.63
N PRO A 241 -1.90 -21.27 9.86
CA PRO A 241 -3.16 -20.69 10.33
C PRO A 241 -3.19 -19.16 10.40
N MET A 242 -2.03 -18.48 10.39
CA MET A 242 -1.95 -17.02 10.35
C MET A 242 -2.03 -16.44 8.93
N ALA A 243 -1.77 -17.27 7.91
CA ALA A 243 -1.92 -16.88 6.52
C ALA A 243 -3.41 -16.77 6.14
N GLN A 244 -3.72 -15.93 5.16
CA GLN A 244 -5.07 -15.84 4.61
C GLN A 244 -5.22 -16.84 3.46
N PHE A 245 -6.46 -17.19 3.11
CA PHE A 245 -6.75 -18.16 2.04
C PHE A 245 -6.17 -17.77 0.67
N TYR A 246 -5.83 -16.49 0.47
CA TYR A 246 -5.23 -15.95 -0.75
C TYR A 246 -3.70 -15.84 -0.67
N SER A 247 -3.08 -16.16 0.47
CA SER A 247 -1.64 -16.02 0.67
C SER A 247 -0.86 -17.12 -0.06
N GLY A 248 0.07 -16.71 -0.91
CA GLY A 248 1.04 -17.58 -1.59
C GLY A 248 2.48 -17.28 -1.17
N VAL A 249 3.45 -18.00 -1.75
CA VAL A 249 4.89 -17.88 -1.42
C VAL A 249 5.42 -16.44 -1.53
N GLY A 250 4.95 -15.67 -2.52
CA GLY A 250 5.34 -14.26 -2.68
C GLY A 250 4.58 -13.28 -1.78
N SER A 251 3.55 -13.70 -1.06
CA SER A 251 2.72 -12.80 -0.26
C SER A 251 3.53 -12.04 0.80
N PRO A 252 4.35 -12.69 1.65
CA PRO A 252 5.14 -11.98 2.66
C PRO A 252 6.00 -10.82 2.11
N LEU A 253 6.40 -10.84 0.83
CA LEU A 253 7.17 -9.76 0.18
C LEU A 253 6.40 -8.44 0.07
N LEU A 254 5.06 -8.45 0.15
CA LEU A 254 4.29 -7.20 0.27
C LEU A 254 4.66 -6.40 1.53
N GLY A 255 5.29 -7.06 2.52
CA GLY A 255 5.97 -6.47 3.68
C GLY A 255 6.94 -5.33 3.35
N VAL A 256 7.52 -5.30 2.14
CA VAL A 256 8.48 -4.27 1.69
C VAL A 256 7.94 -2.84 1.79
N LYS A 257 6.61 -2.66 1.83
CA LYS A 257 5.99 -1.35 2.09
C LYS A 257 6.41 -0.76 3.44
N GLY A 258 6.72 -1.62 4.41
CA GLY A 258 7.30 -1.28 5.70
C GLY A 258 8.69 -0.65 5.65
N ASP A 259 9.39 -0.79 4.52
CA ASP A 259 10.75 -0.30 4.30
C ASP A 259 10.82 0.78 3.22
N ALA A 260 9.68 1.27 2.72
CA ALA A 260 9.61 2.17 1.57
C ALA A 260 10.46 3.45 1.72
N GLY A 261 10.70 3.91 2.95
CA GLY A 261 11.51 5.11 3.21
C GLY A 261 12.95 4.87 3.66
N THR A 262 13.44 3.63 3.73
CA THR A 262 14.86 3.38 4.09
C THR A 262 15.83 3.85 3.00
N SER A 263 15.35 4.11 1.79
CA SER A 263 16.09 4.73 0.68
C SER A 263 15.99 6.26 0.65
N VAL A 264 15.15 6.87 1.49
CA VAL A 264 15.09 8.32 1.64
C VAL A 264 16.36 8.75 2.37
N ALA A 265 17.33 9.26 1.61
CA ALA A 265 18.54 9.85 2.18
C ALA A 265 18.13 10.84 3.27
N ALA A 266 18.82 10.81 4.41
CA ALA A 266 18.64 11.76 5.50
C ALA A 266 19.04 13.17 5.03
N ARG A 267 18.20 13.80 4.21
CA ARG A 267 18.29 15.21 3.88
C ARG A 267 17.40 15.93 4.87
N SER A 268 18.04 16.62 5.81
CA SER A 268 17.39 17.61 6.67
C SER A 268 16.57 18.57 5.80
N PRO A 269 15.34 18.93 6.18
CA PRO A 269 14.66 20.05 5.55
C PRO A 269 15.29 21.33 6.07
N GLY A 270 16.32 21.80 5.37
CA GLY A 270 16.68 23.22 5.36
C GLY A 270 15.75 23.92 4.40
N LEU A 271 14.93 24.82 4.94
CA LEU A 271 14.13 25.78 4.21
C LEU A 271 15.05 26.67 3.37
N ASP A 272 14.79 26.72 2.06
CA ASP A 272 14.97 27.91 1.22
C ASP A 272 13.60 28.22 0.57
#